data_AF-A0A7Y2QA95-F1
#
_entry.id   AF-A0A7Y2QA95-F1
#
_cell.length_a   1.000
_cell.length_b   1.000
_cell.length_c   1.000
_cell.angle_alpha   90.00
_cell.angle_beta   90.00
_cell.angle_gamma   90.00
#
_symmetry.space_group_name_H-M   'P 1'
#
loop_
_entity.id
_entity.type
_entity.pdbx_description
1 polymer ?
#
loop_
_entity_poly.entity_id
_entity_poly.type
_entity_poly.pdbx_seq_one_letter_code
_entity_poly.pdbx_strand_id
1 'polypeptide(L)'
;MENLKVRTEDIDDLAKFTRFSFADLLRQISQLRWLIWAITVIALCTVGSVLTAVFLPGSRAVLLGEDGIIETGGAVCLASVVLLAGSAAIVSGPRAAFLLGGLFGLVELMDETSFGARILGFQPPALYGGGELDGVHDLLILAYRLLGDLSPSLGWALIGLILAVSLGSLLFALRVVWNTRIDARWPRLSNHVLIFLHVGLIGVAQVVDVATTSRTFSAVEELLEFNAAVLLLFYVAQQVVETTRRSRSGRSRP
;
A
#
# COMPACT_ATOMS: atom_id res chain seq x y z
N MET A 1 13.99 27.05 55.64
CA MET A 1 14.78 27.27 54.40
C MET A 1 15.01 25.89 53.79
N GLU A 2 14.05 25.43 52.98
CA GLU A 2 14.16 24.15 52.26
C GLU A 2 14.97 24.37 50.97
N ASN A 3 16.02 23.57 50.81
CA ASN A 3 16.91 23.60 49.66
C ASN A 3 16.18 23.05 48.42
N LEU A 4 15.91 23.94 47.46
CA LEU A 4 15.53 23.58 46.09
C LEU A 4 16.74 22.93 45.39
N LYS A 5 16.92 21.63 45.63
CA LYS A 5 17.85 20.78 44.87
C LYS A 5 17.16 20.45 43.54
N VAL A 6 17.28 21.36 42.57
CA VAL A 6 16.86 21.13 41.18
C VAL A 6 17.56 19.84 40.72
N ARG A 7 16.77 18.79 40.46
CA ARG A 7 17.27 17.52 39.94
C ARG A 7 17.87 17.79 38.57
N THR A 8 19.14 17.44 38.40
CA THR A 8 19.83 17.39 37.10
C THR A 8 19.10 16.53 36.06
N GLU A 9 18.23 15.60 36.50
CA GLU A 9 17.36 14.80 35.63
C GLU A 9 16.38 15.66 34.80
N ASP A 10 15.87 16.78 35.33
CA ASP A 10 14.95 17.67 34.58
C ASP A 10 15.66 18.45 33.46
N ILE A 11 16.97 18.67 33.58
CA ILE A 11 17.76 19.40 32.57
C ILE A 11 18.08 18.50 31.38
N ASP A 12 18.30 17.19 31.61
CA ASP A 12 18.54 16.22 30.54
C ASP A 12 17.27 15.93 29.71
N ASP A 13 16.09 15.97 30.32
CA ASP A 13 14.82 15.86 29.60
C ASP A 13 14.50 17.14 28.80
N LEU A 14 14.86 18.32 29.31
CA LEU A 14 14.79 19.58 28.54
C LEU A 14 15.78 19.61 27.36
N ALA A 15 16.97 19.02 27.54
CA ALA A 15 17.99 18.88 26.49
C ALA A 15 17.61 17.86 25.41
N LYS A 16 16.81 16.82 25.75
CA LYS A 16 16.19 15.93 24.76
C LYS A 16 15.05 16.61 23.99
N PHE A 17 14.25 17.44 24.65
CA PHE A 17 13.15 18.17 24.02
C PHE A 17 13.62 19.23 23.00
N THR A 18 14.82 19.77 23.22
CA THR A 18 15.41 20.85 22.38
C THR A 18 16.21 20.37 21.17
N ARG A 19 16.34 19.05 20.95
CA ARG A 19 16.88 18.49 19.68
C ARG A 19 15.80 18.29 18.61
N PHE A 20 14.70 19.01 18.70
CA PHE A 20 13.72 19.03 17.62
C PHE A 20 14.15 20.04 16.54
N SER A 21 14.61 19.55 15.40
CA SER A 21 14.96 20.42 14.28
C SER A 21 13.69 20.90 13.59
N PHE A 22 13.60 22.18 13.25
CA PHE A 22 12.55 22.73 12.39
C PHE A 22 12.39 21.94 11.07
N ALA A 23 13.48 21.34 10.58
CA ALA A 23 13.47 20.46 9.41
C ALA A 23 12.63 19.19 9.62
N ASP A 24 12.62 18.62 10.82
CA ASP A 24 11.85 17.42 11.16
C ASP A 24 10.35 17.74 11.21
N LEU A 25 9.98 18.92 11.73
CA LEU A 25 8.60 19.41 11.73
C LEU A 25 8.04 19.57 10.32
N LEU A 26 8.78 20.26 9.44
CA LEU A 26 8.36 20.47 8.04
C LEU A 26 8.23 19.16 7.29
N ARG A 27 9.12 18.20 7.58
CA ARG A 27 9.06 16.87 6.98
C ARG A 27 7.82 16.12 7.43
N GLN A 28 7.51 16.17 8.71
CA GLN A 28 6.32 15.55 9.29
C GLN A 28 5.02 16.14 8.72
N ILE A 29 4.93 17.47 8.60
CA ILE A 29 3.79 18.14 7.94
C ILE A 29 3.66 17.65 6.50
N SER A 30 4.77 17.49 5.78
CA SER A 30 4.75 16.98 4.41
C SER A 30 4.26 15.53 4.34
N GLN A 31 4.68 14.65 5.25
CA GLN A 31 4.24 13.25 5.30
C GLN A 31 2.73 13.15 5.57
N LEU A 32 2.25 13.90 6.57
CA LEU A 32 0.83 13.93 6.92
C LEU A 32 -0.01 14.41 5.74
N ARG A 33 0.47 15.39 4.97
CA ARG A 33 -0.20 15.84 3.75
C ARG A 33 -0.33 14.73 2.71
N TRP A 34 0.73 13.96 2.45
CA TRP A 34 0.67 12.83 1.52
C TRP A 34 -0.36 11.78 1.96
N LEU A 35 -0.35 11.44 3.25
CA LEU A 35 -1.33 10.52 3.83
C LEU A 35 -2.76 11.04 3.69
N ILE A 36 -3.01 12.30 4.05
CA ILE A 36 -4.34 12.91 3.92
C ILE A 36 -4.81 12.87 2.47
N TRP A 37 -3.97 13.28 1.51
CA TRP A 37 -4.33 13.25 0.11
C TRP A 37 -4.63 11.84 -0.40
N ALA A 38 -3.80 10.86 -0.04
CA ALA A 38 -4.03 9.47 -0.42
C ALA A 38 -5.37 8.94 0.13
N ILE A 39 -5.64 9.15 1.42
CA ILE A 39 -6.91 8.76 2.06
C ILE A 39 -8.09 9.51 1.44
N THR A 40 -7.95 10.80 1.13
CA THR A 40 -9.01 11.58 0.47
C THR A 40 -9.33 11.03 -0.91
N VAL A 41 -8.32 10.71 -1.73
CA VAL A 41 -8.54 10.12 -3.06
C VAL A 41 -9.23 8.76 -2.94
N ILE A 42 -8.73 7.89 -2.06
CA ILE A 42 -9.34 6.58 -1.78
C ILE A 42 -10.79 6.72 -1.33
N ALA A 43 -11.07 7.64 -0.40
CA ALA A 43 -12.42 7.87 0.10
C ALA A 43 -13.35 8.38 -1.01
N LEU A 44 -12.88 9.31 -1.85
CA LEU A 44 -13.66 9.84 -2.98
C LEU A 44 -13.95 8.75 -4.02
N CYS A 45 -12.94 7.96 -4.40
CA CYS A 45 -13.12 6.84 -5.33
C CYS A 45 -14.06 5.79 -4.74
N THR A 46 -13.84 5.35 -3.49
CA THR A 46 -14.66 4.36 -2.81
C THR A 46 -16.11 4.82 -2.69
N VAL A 47 -16.35 6.03 -2.19
CA VAL A 47 -17.70 6.59 -2.06
C VAL A 47 -18.34 6.77 -3.44
N GLY A 48 -17.59 7.27 -4.43
CA GLY A 48 -18.06 7.41 -5.80
C GLY A 48 -18.47 6.06 -6.41
N SER A 49 -17.67 5.01 -6.21
CA SER A 49 -17.97 3.66 -6.67
C SER A 49 -19.21 3.08 -6.00
N VAL A 50 -19.32 3.22 -4.66
CA VAL A 50 -20.50 2.76 -3.91
C VAL A 50 -21.76 3.50 -4.33
N LEU A 51 -21.70 4.84 -4.44
CA LEU A 51 -22.85 5.64 -4.88
C LEU A 51 -23.28 5.25 -6.30
N THR A 52 -22.32 5.10 -7.21
CA THR A 52 -22.60 4.64 -8.58
C THR A 52 -23.25 3.26 -8.56
N ALA A 53 -22.70 2.30 -7.81
CA ALA A 53 -23.25 0.95 -7.71
C ALA A 53 -24.67 0.92 -7.10
N VAL A 54 -24.98 1.81 -6.14
CA VAL A 54 -26.29 1.89 -5.50
C VAL A 54 -27.32 2.57 -6.41
N PHE A 55 -26.99 3.75 -6.95
CA PHE A 55 -27.94 4.59 -7.69
C PHE A 55 -28.04 4.25 -9.18
N LEU A 56 -27.01 3.60 -9.75
CA LEU A 56 -26.95 3.19 -11.16
C LEU A 56 -26.65 1.68 -11.24
N PRO A 57 -27.58 0.80 -10.85
CA PRO A 57 -27.32 -0.64 -10.81
C PRO A 57 -26.93 -1.25 -12.17
N GLY A 58 -27.37 -0.64 -13.27
CA GLY A 58 -27.01 -1.06 -14.64
C GLY A 58 -25.54 -0.81 -14.99
N SER A 59 -24.82 0.06 -14.27
CA SER A 59 -23.39 0.31 -14.50
C SER A 59 -22.48 -0.55 -13.62
N ARG A 60 -23.02 -1.42 -12.76
CA ARG A 60 -22.21 -2.26 -11.86
C ARG A 60 -21.19 -3.11 -12.61
N ALA A 61 -21.62 -3.77 -13.69
CA ALA A 61 -20.72 -4.61 -14.50
C ALA A 61 -19.61 -3.83 -15.20
N VAL A 62 -19.85 -2.55 -15.53
CA VAL A 62 -18.85 -1.68 -16.16
C VAL A 62 -17.88 -1.11 -15.11
N LEU A 63 -18.36 -0.93 -13.88
CA LEU A 63 -17.58 -0.33 -12.80
C LEU A 63 -16.74 -1.37 -12.03
N LEU A 64 -17.37 -2.48 -11.65
CA LEU A 64 -16.92 -3.51 -10.69
C LEU A 64 -17.02 -4.92 -11.30
N GLY A 65 -16.80 -5.01 -12.61
CA GLY A 65 -16.69 -6.29 -13.29
C GLY A 65 -15.27 -6.46 -13.80
N GLU A 66 -14.99 -7.67 -14.27
CA GLU A 66 -13.76 -7.98 -14.99
C GLU A 66 -13.57 -7.01 -16.18
N ASP A 67 -12.37 -6.47 -16.32
CA ASP A 67 -11.99 -5.34 -17.19
C ASP A 67 -12.75 -4.03 -16.92
N GLY A 68 -13.29 -3.87 -15.71
CA GLY A 68 -14.06 -2.71 -15.30
C GLY A 68 -13.23 -1.44 -15.13
N ILE A 69 -13.92 -0.32 -14.86
CA ILE A 69 -13.28 0.98 -14.61
C ILE A 69 -12.33 0.91 -13.41
N ILE A 70 -12.71 0.18 -12.35
CA ILE A 70 -11.90 0.07 -11.13
C ILE A 70 -10.62 -0.72 -11.38
N GLU A 71 -10.74 -1.88 -12.02
CA GLU A 71 -9.60 -2.73 -12.40
C GLU A 71 -8.66 -1.98 -13.38
N THR A 72 -9.21 -1.43 -14.46
CA THR A 72 -8.43 -0.62 -15.42
C THR A 72 -7.75 0.57 -14.73
N GLY A 73 -8.44 1.22 -13.79
CA GLY A 73 -7.89 2.29 -12.98
C GLY A 73 -6.72 1.83 -12.10
N GLY A 74 -6.82 0.62 -11.54
CA GLY A 74 -5.77 -0.06 -10.78
C GLY A 74 -4.55 -0.30 -11.65
N ALA A 75 -4.73 -0.94 -12.80
CA ALA A 75 -3.67 -1.19 -13.79
C ALA A 75 -2.92 0.11 -14.17
N VAL A 76 -3.65 1.20 -14.43
CA VAL A 76 -3.06 2.50 -14.78
C VAL A 76 -2.25 3.07 -13.61
N CYS A 77 -2.74 2.94 -12.37
CA CYS A 77 -2.00 3.36 -11.18
C CYS A 77 -0.71 2.55 -11.02
N LEU A 78 -0.76 1.24 -11.20
CA LEU A 78 0.37 0.33 -11.06
C LEU A 78 1.42 0.53 -12.17
N ALA A 79 0.99 0.71 -13.42
CA ALA A 79 1.87 1.10 -14.52
C ALA A 79 2.59 2.43 -14.20
N SER A 80 1.86 3.40 -13.66
CA SER A 80 2.42 4.69 -13.23
C SER A 80 3.44 4.52 -12.10
N VAL A 81 3.18 3.62 -11.13
CA VAL A 81 4.13 3.24 -10.06
C VAL A 81 5.42 2.70 -10.66
N VAL A 82 5.35 1.71 -11.55
CA VAL A 82 6.52 1.07 -12.16
C VAL A 82 7.36 2.08 -12.93
N LEU A 83 6.73 2.90 -13.77
CA LEU A 83 7.40 3.93 -14.55
C LEU A 83 8.04 5.00 -13.67
N LEU A 84 7.33 5.47 -12.65
CA LEU A 84 7.82 6.49 -11.72
C LEU A 84 8.98 5.95 -10.87
N ALA A 85 8.86 4.74 -10.34
CA ALA A 85 9.90 4.10 -9.53
C ALA A 85 11.16 3.82 -10.36
N GLY A 86 11.00 3.29 -11.57
CA GLY A 86 12.10 3.01 -12.50
C GLY A 86 12.83 4.29 -12.93
N SER A 87 12.08 5.30 -13.38
CA SER A 87 12.68 6.59 -13.77
C SER A 87 13.39 7.27 -12.59
N ALA A 88 12.81 7.23 -11.39
CA ALA A 88 13.44 7.77 -10.19
C ALA A 88 14.72 7.01 -9.80
N ALA A 89 14.74 5.68 -9.94
CA ALA A 89 15.93 4.87 -9.70
C ALA A 89 17.05 5.17 -10.70
N ILE A 90 16.71 5.41 -11.98
CA ILE A 90 17.69 5.81 -13.00
C ILE A 90 18.26 7.20 -12.69
N VAL A 91 17.40 8.18 -12.38
CA VAL A 91 17.83 9.58 -12.19
C VAL A 91 18.52 9.83 -10.85
N SER A 92 18.02 9.20 -9.78
CA SER A 92 18.47 9.47 -8.39
C SER A 92 19.28 8.33 -7.76
N GLY A 93 19.55 7.27 -8.53
CA GLY A 93 20.19 6.04 -8.07
C GLY A 93 19.21 5.05 -7.42
N PRO A 94 19.58 3.76 -7.33
CA PRO A 94 18.73 2.74 -6.74
C PRO A 94 18.57 2.99 -5.23
N ARG A 95 17.33 2.95 -4.76
CA ARG A 95 16.98 3.08 -3.35
C ARG A 95 15.95 2.02 -2.99
N ALA A 96 16.02 1.50 -1.77
CA ALA A 96 15.08 0.48 -1.29
C ALA A 96 13.62 0.87 -1.54
N ALA A 97 13.25 2.13 -1.30
CA ALA A 97 11.89 2.60 -1.54
C ALA A 97 11.44 2.51 -3.01
N PHE A 98 12.33 2.83 -3.96
CA PHE A 98 12.02 2.73 -5.40
C PHE A 98 12.03 1.29 -5.87
N LEU A 99 12.97 0.48 -5.39
CA LEU A 99 13.04 -0.94 -5.73
C LEU A 99 11.83 -1.71 -5.19
N LEU A 100 11.46 -1.48 -3.93
CA LEU A 100 10.28 -2.12 -3.33
C LEU A 100 8.99 -1.63 -3.97
N GLY A 101 8.84 -0.32 -4.15
CA GLY A 101 7.64 0.24 -4.79
C GLY A 101 7.48 -0.22 -6.24
N GLY A 102 8.59 -0.26 -7.00
CA GLY A 102 8.59 -0.76 -8.37
C GLY A 102 8.35 -2.27 -8.44
N LEU A 103 8.89 -3.05 -7.49
CA LEU A 103 8.65 -4.50 -7.45
C LEU A 103 7.19 -4.82 -7.13
N PHE A 104 6.62 -4.23 -6.08
CA PHE A 104 5.19 -4.41 -5.79
C PHE A 104 4.32 -3.94 -6.94
N GLY A 105 4.61 -2.75 -7.48
CA GLY A 105 3.86 -2.22 -8.62
C GLY A 105 3.94 -3.11 -9.85
N LEU A 106 5.09 -3.77 -10.10
CA LEU A 106 5.24 -4.70 -11.22
C LEU A 106 4.49 -6.01 -10.97
N VAL A 107 4.59 -6.57 -9.77
CA VAL A 107 3.91 -7.81 -9.39
C VAL A 107 2.40 -7.64 -9.53
N GLU A 108 1.85 -6.57 -8.95
CA GLU A 108 0.42 -6.27 -9.04
C GLU A 108 0.00 -5.84 -10.44
N LEU A 109 0.84 -5.16 -11.22
CA LEU A 109 0.50 -4.88 -12.62
C LEU A 109 0.41 -6.17 -13.45
N MET A 110 1.30 -7.12 -13.19
CA MET A 110 1.25 -8.44 -13.83
C MET A 110 0.00 -9.22 -13.38
N ASP A 111 -0.44 -9.02 -12.15
CA ASP A 111 -1.72 -9.53 -11.64
C ASP A 111 -2.88 -8.98 -12.46
N GLU A 112 -3.02 -7.66 -12.50
CA GLU A 112 -4.13 -6.94 -13.13
C GLU A 112 -4.22 -7.10 -14.66
N THR A 113 -3.10 -7.41 -15.31
CA THR A 113 -3.04 -7.54 -16.78
C THR A 113 -3.02 -8.99 -17.24
N SER A 114 -3.21 -9.92 -16.31
CA SER A 114 -3.10 -11.35 -16.54
C SER A 114 -1.80 -11.80 -17.17
N PHE A 115 -0.69 -11.37 -16.58
CA PHE A 115 0.66 -11.52 -17.12
C PHE A 115 0.82 -10.95 -18.54
N GLY A 116 -0.01 -9.96 -18.89
CA GLY A 116 -0.09 -9.38 -20.22
C GLY A 116 -0.95 -10.19 -21.21
N ALA A 117 -1.66 -11.24 -20.79
CA ALA A 117 -2.58 -12.01 -21.64
C ALA A 117 -3.64 -11.09 -22.26
N ARG A 118 -4.16 -10.14 -21.48
CA ARG A 118 -5.16 -9.15 -21.95
C ARG A 118 -4.60 -8.19 -23.01
N ILE A 119 -3.28 -7.93 -22.99
CA ILE A 119 -2.60 -7.01 -23.91
C ILE A 119 -2.10 -7.74 -25.16
N LEU A 120 -1.54 -8.94 -24.98
CA LEU A 120 -0.83 -9.70 -26.00
C LEU A 120 -1.71 -10.79 -26.64
N GLY A 121 -2.89 -11.06 -26.08
CA GLY A 121 -3.89 -11.99 -26.63
C GLY A 121 -3.48 -13.45 -26.55
N PHE A 122 -2.63 -13.85 -25.59
CA PHE A 122 -2.33 -15.26 -25.34
C PHE A 122 -3.32 -15.86 -24.35
N GLN A 123 -3.54 -17.18 -24.40
CA GLN A 123 -4.36 -17.88 -23.43
C GLN A 123 -3.53 -18.21 -22.18
N PRO A 124 -3.97 -17.80 -20.97
CA PRO A 124 -3.29 -18.17 -19.75
C PRO A 124 -3.34 -19.70 -19.54
N PRO A 125 -2.30 -20.30 -18.91
CA PRO A 125 -2.26 -21.75 -18.71
C PRO A 125 -3.29 -22.16 -17.66
N ALA A 126 -3.85 -23.38 -17.77
CA ALA A 126 -4.83 -23.87 -16.82
C ALA A 126 -4.25 -24.04 -15.40
N LEU A 127 -5.03 -23.64 -14.38
CA LEU A 127 -4.66 -23.74 -12.97
C LEU A 127 -5.05 -25.10 -12.37
N TYR A 128 -4.21 -25.64 -11.49
CA TYR A 128 -4.54 -26.87 -10.75
C TYR A 128 -5.78 -26.67 -9.88
N GLY A 129 -6.76 -27.57 -10.02
CA GLY A 129 -8.07 -27.46 -9.36
C GLY A 129 -9.10 -26.62 -10.14
N GLY A 130 -8.78 -26.18 -11.37
CA GLY A 130 -9.67 -25.42 -12.25
C GLY A 130 -9.38 -23.92 -12.26
N GLY A 131 -9.85 -23.23 -13.30
CA GLY A 131 -9.49 -21.84 -13.59
C GLY A 131 -8.26 -21.72 -14.51
N GLU A 132 -7.83 -20.49 -14.71
CA GLU A 132 -6.64 -20.13 -15.49
C GLU A 132 -5.62 -19.47 -14.56
N LEU A 133 -4.34 -19.48 -14.91
CA LEU A 133 -3.28 -18.74 -14.21
C LEU A 133 -3.17 -17.38 -14.89
N ASP A 134 -4.09 -16.50 -14.55
CA ASP A 134 -4.29 -15.18 -15.12
C ASP A 134 -4.03 -14.06 -14.09
N GLY A 135 -3.33 -14.39 -13.00
CA GLY A 135 -2.79 -13.42 -12.05
C GLY A 135 -1.69 -13.99 -11.15
N VAL A 136 -1.02 -13.10 -10.42
CA VAL A 136 -0.17 -13.47 -9.29
C VAL A 136 -1.01 -13.97 -8.11
N HIS A 137 -2.22 -13.43 -7.91
CA HIS A 137 -3.15 -13.88 -6.88
C HIS A 137 -3.51 -15.37 -7.03
N ASP A 138 -3.57 -15.89 -8.26
CA ASP A 138 -3.74 -17.33 -8.52
C ASP A 138 -2.65 -18.20 -7.92
N LEU A 139 -1.43 -17.68 -7.74
CA LEU A 139 -0.37 -18.42 -7.06
C LEU A 139 -0.71 -18.63 -5.58
N LEU A 140 -1.43 -17.69 -4.96
CA LEU A 140 -1.94 -17.83 -3.60
C LEU A 140 -3.12 -18.80 -3.55
N ILE A 141 -4.04 -18.76 -4.53
CA ILE A 141 -5.09 -19.77 -4.69
C ILE A 141 -4.48 -21.17 -4.85
N LEU A 142 -3.47 -21.30 -5.70
CA LEU A 142 -2.73 -22.54 -5.93
C LEU A 142 -2.06 -23.03 -4.65
N ALA A 143 -1.36 -22.15 -3.92
CA ALA A 143 -0.74 -22.49 -2.65
C ALA A 143 -1.78 -22.94 -1.62
N TYR A 144 -2.93 -22.27 -1.54
CA TYR A 144 -4.04 -22.66 -0.67
C TYR A 144 -4.56 -24.07 -1.02
N ARG A 145 -4.79 -24.37 -2.30
CA ARG A 145 -5.27 -25.68 -2.76
C ARG A 145 -4.25 -26.78 -2.45
N LEU A 146 -2.99 -26.58 -2.80
CA LEU A 146 -1.92 -27.56 -2.56
C LEU A 146 -1.71 -27.83 -1.07
N LEU A 147 -1.78 -26.80 -0.22
CA LEU A 147 -1.72 -26.98 1.23
C LEU A 147 -2.98 -27.67 1.78
N GLY A 148 -4.16 -27.34 1.25
CA GLY A 148 -5.43 -27.97 1.59
C GLY A 148 -5.46 -29.47 1.28
N ASP A 149 -4.86 -29.88 0.16
CA ASP A 149 -4.72 -31.28 -0.24
C ASP A 149 -3.82 -32.07 0.73
N LEU A 150 -2.79 -31.42 1.31
CA LEU A 150 -1.98 -32.02 2.37
C LEU A 150 -2.73 -32.08 3.70
N SER A 151 -3.39 -30.98 4.07
CA SER A 151 -4.27 -30.89 5.23
C SER A 151 -5.16 -29.65 5.13
N PRO A 152 -6.49 -29.77 5.33
CA PRO A 152 -7.39 -28.61 5.30
C PRO A 152 -6.98 -27.49 6.27
N SER A 153 -6.37 -27.82 7.40
CA SER A 153 -5.90 -26.84 8.38
C SER A 153 -4.72 -26.01 7.88
N LEU A 154 -3.88 -26.54 6.99
CA LEU A 154 -2.74 -25.82 6.42
C LEU A 154 -3.21 -24.75 5.43
N GLY A 155 -4.22 -25.04 4.60
CA GLY A 155 -4.84 -24.05 3.73
C GLY A 155 -5.40 -22.88 4.54
N TRP A 156 -6.19 -23.17 5.59
CA TRP A 156 -6.70 -22.12 6.48
C TRP A 156 -5.62 -21.40 7.29
N ALA A 157 -4.52 -22.08 7.64
CA ALA A 157 -3.39 -21.45 8.30
C ALA A 157 -2.70 -20.42 7.40
N LEU A 158 -2.58 -20.68 6.09
CA LEU A 158 -2.08 -19.70 5.12
C LEU A 158 -2.98 -18.45 5.09
N ILE A 159 -4.30 -18.62 5.00
CA ILE A 159 -5.25 -17.49 5.03
C ILE A 159 -5.16 -16.72 6.34
N GLY A 160 -5.09 -17.44 7.47
CA GLY A 160 -4.90 -16.83 8.79
C GLY A 160 -3.60 -16.04 8.89
N LEU A 161 -2.52 -16.52 8.27
CA LEU A 161 -1.22 -15.84 8.22
C LEU A 161 -1.30 -14.56 7.37
N ILE A 162 -1.88 -14.62 6.17
CA ILE A 162 -2.06 -13.45 5.30
C ILE A 162 -2.90 -12.40 6.04
N LEU A 163 -4.02 -12.80 6.65
CA LEU A 163 -4.87 -11.91 7.42
C LEU A 163 -4.11 -11.29 8.61
N ALA A 164 -3.34 -12.08 9.35
CA ALA A 164 -2.56 -11.59 10.49
C ALA A 164 -1.50 -10.56 10.07
N VAL A 165 -0.79 -10.80 8.96
CA VAL A 165 0.19 -9.85 8.40
C VAL A 165 -0.50 -8.58 7.92
N SER A 166 -1.66 -8.71 7.27
CA SER A 166 -2.43 -7.59 6.74
C SER A 166 -2.94 -6.69 7.86
N LEU A 167 -3.65 -7.27 8.84
CA LEU A 167 -4.14 -6.54 10.00
C LEU A 167 -2.99 -5.97 10.84
N GLY A 168 -1.91 -6.73 11.01
CA GLY A 168 -0.70 -6.26 11.69
C GLY A 168 -0.10 -5.03 11.02
N SER A 169 -0.07 -5.01 9.68
CA SER A 169 0.43 -3.88 8.89
C SER A 169 -0.48 -2.65 9.02
N LEU A 170 -1.81 -2.82 8.98
CA LEU A 170 -2.77 -1.74 9.18
C LEU A 170 -2.69 -1.14 10.59
N LEU A 171 -2.65 -1.99 11.61
CA LEU A 171 -2.52 -1.58 13.01
C LEU A 171 -1.17 -0.88 13.25
N PHE A 172 -0.10 -1.38 12.63
CA PHE A 172 1.20 -0.75 12.69
C PHE A 172 1.18 0.64 12.04
N ALA A 173 0.61 0.78 10.85
CA ALA A 173 0.44 2.07 10.19
C ALA A 173 -0.34 3.06 11.07
N LEU A 174 -1.46 2.63 11.65
CA LEU A 174 -2.27 3.44 12.56
C LEU A 174 -1.47 3.85 13.81
N ARG A 175 -0.72 2.93 14.40
CA ARG A 175 0.16 3.18 15.55
C ARG A 175 1.21 4.23 15.22
N VAL A 176 1.83 4.16 14.04
CA VAL A 176 2.83 5.13 13.59
C VAL A 176 2.20 6.51 13.43
N VAL A 177 1.01 6.62 12.80
CA VAL A 177 0.28 7.88 12.62
C VAL A 177 -0.14 8.49 13.96
N TRP A 178 -0.67 7.67 14.87
CA TRP A 178 -1.07 8.10 16.20
C TRP A 178 0.11 8.65 16.99
N ASN A 179 1.23 7.92 16.97
CA ASN A 179 2.45 8.36 17.64
C ASN A 179 3.05 9.60 17.00
N THR A 180 2.98 9.78 15.68
CA THR A 180 3.50 11.02 15.08
C THR A 180 2.74 12.25 15.59
N ARG A 181 1.44 12.14 15.88
CA ARG A 181 0.68 13.27 16.47
C ARG A 181 1.11 13.62 17.90
N ILE A 182 1.61 12.65 18.67
CA ILE A 182 1.86 12.79 20.12
C ILE A 182 3.36 12.94 20.43
N ASP A 183 4.22 12.25 19.70
CA ASP A 183 5.65 12.12 19.94
C ASP A 183 6.38 12.04 18.58
N ALA A 184 7.17 13.05 18.25
CA ALA A 184 7.97 13.11 17.01
C ALA A 184 9.15 12.09 16.96
N ARG A 185 9.05 10.98 17.71
CA ARG A 185 10.11 9.98 17.90
C ARG A 185 10.32 9.02 16.72
N TRP A 186 9.42 8.99 15.73
CA TRP A 186 9.43 8.02 14.61
C TRP A 186 9.54 8.63 13.19
N PRO A 187 10.36 9.67 12.94
CA PRO A 187 10.33 10.42 11.69
C PRO A 187 10.81 9.63 10.46
N ARG A 188 11.52 8.51 10.66
CA ARG A 188 11.98 7.64 9.57
C ARG A 188 10.93 6.61 9.14
N LEU A 189 10.14 6.08 10.08
CA LEU A 189 9.12 5.08 9.78
C LEU A 189 7.81 5.72 9.30
N SER A 190 7.52 6.95 9.75
CA SER A 190 6.37 7.72 9.27
C SER A 190 6.39 7.99 7.76
N ASN A 191 7.58 7.98 7.14
CA ASN A 191 7.77 8.04 5.69
C ASN A 191 7.21 6.84 4.91
N HIS A 192 7.01 5.72 5.59
CA HIS A 192 6.65 4.45 4.98
C HIS A 192 5.23 4.00 5.38
N VAL A 193 4.44 4.87 6.03
CA VAL A 193 3.07 4.54 6.44
C VAL A 193 2.21 4.09 5.24
N LEU A 194 2.34 4.77 4.09
CA LEU A 194 1.57 4.43 2.90
C LEU A 194 1.86 3.01 2.39
N ILE A 195 3.11 2.53 2.47
CA ILE A 195 3.42 1.17 2.04
C ILE A 195 2.87 0.12 3.02
N PHE A 196 2.81 0.41 4.32
CA PHE A 196 2.16 -0.50 5.28
C PHE A 196 0.64 -0.56 5.09
N LEU A 197 0.00 0.57 4.76
CA LEU A 197 -1.41 0.59 4.42
C LEU A 197 -1.68 -0.21 3.14
N HIS A 198 -0.82 -0.05 2.13
CA HIS A 198 -0.90 -0.79 0.88
C HIS A 198 -0.81 -2.31 1.11
N VAL A 199 0.24 -2.79 1.82
CA VAL A 199 0.40 -4.21 2.19
C VAL A 199 -0.82 -4.72 2.96
N GLY A 200 -1.36 -3.87 3.84
CA GLY A 200 -2.56 -4.19 4.60
C GLY A 200 -3.81 -4.35 3.74
N LEU A 201 -4.02 -3.49 2.73
CA LEU A 201 -5.19 -3.57 1.86
C LEU A 201 -5.09 -4.70 0.84
N ILE A 202 -3.94 -4.84 0.16
CA ILE A 202 -3.75 -5.92 -0.81
C ILE A 202 -3.90 -7.28 -0.13
N GLY A 203 -3.29 -7.48 1.04
CA GLY A 203 -3.44 -8.75 1.74
C GLY A 203 -4.87 -9.03 2.25
N VAL A 204 -5.68 -8.02 2.53
CA VAL A 204 -7.12 -8.22 2.81
C VAL A 204 -7.87 -8.59 1.53
N ALA A 205 -7.56 -7.97 0.39
CA ALA A 205 -8.15 -8.34 -0.90
C ALA A 205 -7.88 -9.81 -1.22
N GLN A 206 -6.63 -10.25 -1.05
CA GLN A 206 -6.22 -11.64 -1.29
C GLN A 206 -6.89 -12.63 -0.33
N VAL A 207 -7.20 -12.23 0.91
CA VAL A 207 -8.01 -13.06 1.81
C VAL A 207 -9.45 -13.17 1.31
N VAL A 208 -10.03 -12.08 0.79
CA VAL A 208 -11.39 -12.07 0.25
C VAL A 208 -11.48 -12.96 -0.98
N ASP A 209 -10.53 -12.82 -1.91
CA ASP A 209 -10.40 -13.64 -3.11
C ASP A 209 -10.37 -15.15 -2.76
N VAL A 210 -9.36 -15.57 -1.99
CA VAL A 210 -9.16 -17.00 -1.72
C VAL A 210 -10.26 -17.59 -0.82
N ALA A 211 -10.80 -16.81 0.13
CA ALA A 211 -11.76 -17.33 1.10
C ALA A 211 -13.23 -17.28 0.63
N THR A 212 -13.54 -16.59 -0.48
CA THR A 212 -14.93 -16.38 -0.89
C THR A 212 -15.15 -16.60 -2.39
N THR A 213 -16.26 -17.23 -2.75
CA THR A 213 -16.65 -17.44 -4.16
C THR A 213 -17.82 -16.57 -4.58
N SER A 214 -18.12 -15.51 -3.84
CA SER A 214 -19.34 -14.70 -4.04
C SER A 214 -19.04 -13.48 -4.89
N ARG A 215 -19.92 -13.18 -5.86
CA ARG A 215 -19.81 -11.97 -6.69
C ARG A 215 -19.78 -10.66 -5.90
N THR A 216 -20.45 -10.61 -4.74
CA THR A 216 -20.44 -9.42 -3.88
C THR A 216 -19.06 -9.18 -3.26
N PHE A 217 -18.32 -10.25 -3.00
CA PHE A 217 -16.98 -10.18 -2.43
C PHE A 217 -15.92 -9.86 -3.49
N SER A 218 -16.10 -10.30 -4.74
CA SER A 218 -15.19 -9.90 -5.84
C SER A 218 -15.22 -8.39 -6.09
N ALA A 219 -16.39 -7.74 -6.02
CA ALA A 219 -16.45 -6.28 -6.09
C ALA A 219 -15.77 -5.55 -4.91
N VAL A 220 -15.68 -6.20 -3.73
CA VAL A 220 -14.99 -5.65 -2.56
C VAL A 220 -13.49 -5.82 -2.71
N GLU A 221 -13.06 -6.99 -3.19
CA GLU A 221 -11.68 -7.31 -3.57
C GLU A 221 -11.15 -6.30 -4.58
N GLU A 222 -11.77 -6.16 -5.75
CA GLU A 222 -11.35 -5.20 -6.80
C GLU A 222 -11.18 -3.78 -6.23
N LEU A 223 -12.10 -3.34 -5.36
CA LEU A 223 -12.02 -2.02 -4.75
C LEU A 223 -10.88 -1.90 -3.73
N LEU A 224 -10.57 -2.96 -2.99
CA LEU A 224 -9.43 -3.02 -2.07
C LEU A 224 -8.10 -2.98 -2.83
N GLU A 225 -8.01 -3.70 -3.95
CA GLU A 225 -6.82 -3.74 -4.82
C GLU A 225 -6.58 -2.40 -5.49
N PHE A 226 -7.63 -1.80 -6.04
CA PHE A 226 -7.56 -0.42 -6.56
C PHE A 226 -7.07 0.57 -5.48
N ASN A 227 -7.61 0.48 -4.26
CA ASN A 227 -7.18 1.34 -3.16
C ASN A 227 -5.72 1.09 -2.76
N ALA A 228 -5.27 -0.17 -2.77
CA ALA A 228 -3.87 -0.54 -2.56
C ALA A 228 -2.97 0.06 -3.65
N ALA A 229 -3.35 -0.01 -4.92
CA ALA A 229 -2.62 0.58 -6.03
C ALA A 229 -2.47 2.11 -5.90
N VAL A 230 -3.55 2.80 -5.49
CA VAL A 230 -3.51 4.24 -5.20
C VAL A 230 -2.54 4.56 -4.07
N LEU A 231 -2.55 3.80 -2.97
CA LEU A 231 -1.60 3.98 -1.86
C LEU A 231 -0.15 3.83 -2.32
N LEU A 232 0.13 2.83 -3.16
CA LEU A 232 1.46 2.59 -3.69
C LEU A 232 1.93 3.72 -4.59
N LEU A 233 1.05 4.26 -5.44
CA LEU A 233 1.32 5.43 -6.27
C LEU A 233 1.70 6.65 -5.43
N PHE A 234 0.89 6.96 -4.41
CA PHE A 234 1.17 8.07 -3.48
C PHE A 234 2.48 7.84 -2.71
N TYR A 235 2.76 6.60 -2.31
CA TYR A 235 4.01 6.24 -1.65
C TYR A 235 5.22 6.53 -2.54
N VAL A 236 5.25 6.04 -3.78
CA VAL A 236 6.39 6.28 -4.69
C VAL A 236 6.53 7.76 -5.01
N ALA A 237 5.42 8.47 -5.27
CA ALA A 237 5.43 9.91 -5.52
C ALA A 237 6.02 10.69 -4.32
N GLN A 238 5.62 10.35 -3.10
CA GLN A 238 6.20 10.93 -1.89
C GLN A 238 7.72 10.71 -1.83
N GLN A 239 8.19 9.48 -2.09
CA GLN A 239 9.61 9.14 -2.02
C GLN A 239 10.45 9.88 -3.08
N VAL A 240 9.89 10.12 -4.28
CA VAL A 240 10.53 10.94 -5.32
C VAL A 240 10.66 12.40 -4.88
N VAL A 241 9.60 12.99 -4.34
CA VAL A 241 9.62 14.38 -3.87
C VAL A 241 10.61 14.56 -2.71
N GLU A 242 10.61 13.64 -1.75
CA GLU A 242 11.55 13.68 -0.63
C GLU A 242 13.01 13.52 -1.07
N THR A 243 13.26 12.64 -2.03
CA THR A 243 14.57 12.44 -2.63
C THR A 243 15.08 13.70 -3.30
N THR A 244 14.22 14.36 -4.09
CA THR A 244 14.55 15.61 -4.78
C THR A 244 14.85 16.74 -3.80
N ARG A 245 14.05 16.88 -2.73
CA ARG A 245 14.27 17.89 -1.69
C ARG A 245 15.62 17.71 -0.99
N ARG A 246 15.98 16.47 -0.63
CA ARG A 246 17.28 16.15 0.00
C ARG A 246 18.47 16.48 -0.91
N SER A 247 18.35 16.21 -2.21
CA SER A 247 19.42 16.55 -3.17
C SER A 247 19.62 18.06 -3.29
N ARG A 248 18.55 18.87 -3.19
CA ARG A 248 18.66 20.34 -3.26
C ARG A 248 19.28 20.93 -1.99
N SER A 249 18.88 20.46 -0.81
CA SER A 249 19.45 20.93 0.47
C SER A 249 20.91 20.53 0.67
N GLY A 250 21.36 19.44 0.03
CA GLY A 250 22.76 19.02 0.08
C GLY A 250 23.71 19.88 -0.76
N ARG A 251 23.20 20.54 -1.81
CA ARG A 251 24.00 21.42 -2.69
C ARG A 251 24.18 22.84 -2.16
N SER A 252 23.43 23.23 -1.12
CA SER A 252 23.46 24.58 -0.54
C SER A 252 24.43 24.73 0.64
N ARG A 253 25.33 23.77 0.86
CA ARG A 253 26.44 23.92 1.82
C ARG A 253 27.75 24.03 1.02
N PRO A 254 28.30 25.25 0.83
CA PRO A 254 29.67 25.42 0.37
C PRO A 254 30.67 24.91 1.41
#